data_AF-A0A945LFI9-F1
#
_entry.id   AF-A0A945LFI9-F1
#
_cell.length_a   1.000
_cell.length_b   1.000
_cell.length_c   1.000
_cell.angle_alpha   90.00
_cell.angle_beta   90.00
_cell.angle_gamma   90.00
#
_symmetry.space_group_name_H-M   'P 1'
#
loop_
_entity.id
_entity.type
_entity.pdbx_description
1 polymer ?
#
loop_
_entity_poly.entity_id
_entity_poly.type
_entity_poly.pdbx_seq_one_letter_code
_entity_poly.pdbx_strand_id
1 'polypeptide(L)'
;MKKNSIDKKRYSLLKIVGALLMFIFILSSCTIQKKLDVSSDEKEKSGMKIVVENTEQKEYIGWWVYGEGQHIFKDEQTLEEYDMEFPNENMEELVELYLAVCEMEYFPMECKMTGHLKKELVEKQTTLIVSDFEILYIQGCGE
;
A
#
# COMPACT_ATOMS: atom_id res chain seq x y z
N MET A 1 61.20 -7.62 23.96
CA MET A 1 59.88 -7.53 24.64
C MET A 1 59.16 -6.24 24.21
N LYS A 2 58.50 -6.20 23.03
CA LYS A 2 57.88 -4.96 22.49
C LYS A 2 56.57 -5.16 21.71
N LYS A 3 56.07 -6.41 21.58
CA LYS A 3 54.84 -6.74 20.82
C LYS A 3 53.54 -6.36 21.56
N ASN A 4 53.48 -6.55 22.88
CA ASN A 4 52.24 -6.39 23.67
C ASN A 4 51.64 -4.97 23.74
N SER A 5 52.41 -3.91 23.45
CA SER A 5 51.90 -2.53 23.52
C SER A 5 51.16 -2.09 22.25
N ILE A 6 51.61 -2.58 21.09
CA ILE A 6 51.04 -2.20 19.78
C ILE A 6 49.67 -2.89 19.60
N ASP A 7 49.55 -4.15 19.99
CA ASP A 7 48.29 -4.91 19.87
C ASP A 7 47.20 -4.38 20.80
N LYS A 8 47.58 -3.90 22.00
CA LYS A 8 46.64 -3.29 22.96
C LYS A 8 46.06 -1.96 22.46
N LYS A 9 46.89 -1.14 21.78
CA LYS A 9 46.44 0.10 21.13
C LYS A 9 45.54 -0.18 19.93
N ARG A 10 45.87 -1.17 19.09
CA ARG A 10 45.05 -1.57 17.94
C ARG A 10 43.70 -2.14 18.37
N TYR A 11 43.67 -2.94 19.44
CA TYR A 11 42.44 -3.48 20.01
C TYR A 11 41.56 -2.40 20.66
N SER A 12 42.18 -1.41 21.32
CA SER A 12 41.47 -0.22 21.83
C SER A 12 40.86 0.61 20.69
N LEU A 13 41.63 0.83 19.61
CA LEU A 13 41.17 1.56 18.43
C LEU A 13 40.03 0.81 17.71
N LEU A 14 40.14 -0.52 17.56
CA LEU A 14 39.09 -1.36 16.97
C LEU A 14 37.80 -1.32 17.80
N LYS A 15 37.91 -1.31 19.13
CA LYS A 15 36.75 -1.19 20.03
C LYS A 15 36.07 0.18 19.92
N ILE A 16 36.84 1.26 19.82
CA ILE A 16 36.29 2.61 19.64
C ILE A 16 35.59 2.72 18.29
N VAL A 17 36.20 2.22 17.20
CA VAL A 17 35.61 2.24 15.86
C VAL A 17 34.36 1.36 15.79
N GLY A 18 34.38 0.17 16.40
CA GLY A 18 33.20 -0.71 16.48
C GLY A 18 32.04 -0.09 17.28
N ALA A 19 32.34 0.61 18.38
CA ALA A 19 31.33 1.34 19.14
C ALA A 19 30.76 2.55 18.37
N LEU A 20 31.57 3.22 17.56
CA LEU A 20 31.14 4.36 16.73
C LEU A 20 30.24 3.92 15.56
N LEU A 21 30.53 2.77 14.95
CA LEU A 21 29.69 2.18 13.90
C LEU A 21 28.32 1.72 14.42
N MET A 22 28.25 1.21 15.66
CA MET A 22 26.98 0.84 16.30
C MET A 22 26.08 2.06 16.59
N PHE A 23 26.65 3.24 16.88
CA PHE A 23 25.86 4.46 17.09
C PHE A 23 25.21 5.00 15.82
N ILE A 24 25.79 4.75 14.64
CA ILE A 24 25.25 5.21 13.35
C ILE A 24 23.96 4.47 12.97
N PHE A 25 23.81 3.20 13.38
CA PHE A 25 22.57 2.44 13.14
C PHE A 25 21.39 2.87 14.02
N ILE A 26 21.63 3.56 15.14
CA ILE A 26 20.58 3.97 16.09
C ILE A 26 19.85 5.25 15.64
N LEU A 27 20.44 6.04 14.74
CA LEU A 27 19.83 7.28 14.22
C LEU A 27 18.98 7.09 12.96
N SER A 28 18.86 5.85 12.45
CA SER A 28 18.12 5.55 11.21
C SER A 28 16.66 5.10 11.44
N SER A 29 16.18 5.06 12.68
CA SER A 29 14.74 4.95 12.95
C SER A 29 14.16 6.35 12.96
N CYS A 30 13.81 6.87 11.78
CA CYS A 30 12.90 8.00 11.67
C CYS A 30 11.55 7.57 12.29
N THR A 31 11.34 7.93 13.55
CA THR A 31 10.02 8.00 14.16
C THR A 31 9.27 9.18 13.53
N ILE A 32 8.70 8.96 12.35
CA ILE A 32 7.60 9.80 11.89
C ILE A 32 6.35 9.31 12.63
N GLN A 33 6.19 9.77 13.86
CA GLN A 33 4.86 9.84 14.47
C GLN A 33 4.13 10.99 13.78
N LYS A 34 3.32 10.69 12.75
CA LYS A 34 2.28 11.64 12.33
C LYS A 34 1.24 11.67 13.43
N LYS A 35 1.41 12.59 14.37
CA LYS A 35 0.34 13.00 15.27
C LYS A 35 -0.74 13.65 14.40
N LEU A 36 -1.84 12.93 14.14
CA LEU A 36 -3.08 13.50 13.63
C LEU A 36 -3.63 14.39 14.76
N ASP A 37 -3.19 15.65 14.79
CA ASP A 37 -3.87 16.68 15.54
C ASP A 37 -5.16 16.99 14.76
N VAL A 38 -6.28 16.50 15.28
CA VAL A 38 -7.60 17.07 14.98
C VAL A 38 -7.60 18.47 15.57
N SER A 39 -7.13 19.42 14.78
CA SER A 39 -7.44 20.83 14.95
C SER A 39 -7.77 21.35 13.57
N SER A 40 -9.07 21.59 13.36
CA SER A 40 -9.62 22.32 12.25
C SER A 40 -8.80 23.57 11.99
N ASP A 41 -8.05 23.58 10.89
CA ASP A 41 -7.49 24.80 10.32
C ASP A 41 -7.56 24.64 8.80
N GLU A 42 -8.56 25.31 8.23
CA GLU A 42 -8.71 25.54 6.82
C GLU A 42 -7.45 26.23 6.28
N LYS A 43 -6.53 25.44 5.74
CA LYS A 43 -5.52 25.94 4.80
C LYS A 43 -5.85 25.40 3.43
N GLU A 44 -6.80 26.07 2.82
CA GLU A 44 -7.13 26.01 1.41
C GLU A 44 -5.89 26.44 0.60
N LYS A 45 -4.96 25.51 0.39
CA LYS A 45 -4.10 25.56 -0.79
C LYS A 45 -5.01 25.15 -1.94
N SER A 46 -5.60 26.15 -2.60
CA SER A 46 -6.28 25.99 -3.88
C SER A 46 -5.28 25.50 -4.94
N GLY A 47 -4.87 24.23 -4.85
CA GLY A 47 -4.23 23.50 -5.91
C GLY A 47 -5.33 23.09 -6.90
N MET A 48 -5.15 23.44 -8.16
CA MET A 48 -6.08 23.07 -9.23
C MET A 48 -6.08 21.54 -9.39
N LYS A 49 -7.12 20.86 -8.91
CA LYS A 49 -7.35 19.43 -9.13
C LYS A 49 -7.88 19.22 -10.55
N ILE A 50 -7.09 18.60 -11.42
CA ILE A 50 -7.53 18.23 -12.77
C ILE A 50 -7.88 16.74 -12.77
N VAL A 51 -9.17 16.45 -12.91
CA VAL A 51 -9.71 15.09 -13.02
C VAL A 51 -10.05 14.83 -14.48
N VAL A 52 -9.57 13.72 -15.01
CA VAL A 52 -9.96 13.19 -16.33
C VAL A 52 -10.69 11.88 -16.09
N GLU A 53 -11.96 11.85 -16.45
CA GLU A 53 -12.82 10.68 -16.28
C GLU A 53 -13.33 10.27 -17.66
N ASN A 54 -13.07 9.03 -18.05
CA ASN A 54 -13.73 8.43 -19.20
C ASN A 54 -14.87 7.59 -18.65
N THR A 55 -16.12 7.90 -18.97
CA THR A 55 -17.29 7.16 -18.46
C THR A 55 -17.60 5.89 -19.26
N GLU A 56 -16.80 5.59 -20.28
CA GLU A 56 -16.89 4.35 -21.04
C GLU A 56 -16.61 3.16 -20.12
N GLN A 57 -17.62 2.31 -19.95
CA GLN A 57 -17.52 1.08 -19.15
C GLN A 57 -16.62 0.06 -19.86
N LYS A 58 -15.72 -0.55 -19.09
CA LYS A 58 -14.78 -1.59 -19.53
C LYS A 58 -14.69 -2.68 -18.48
N GLU A 59 -14.33 -3.86 -18.95
CA GLU A 59 -13.99 -5.00 -18.08
C GLU A 59 -12.48 -5.00 -17.83
N TYR A 60 -12.11 -5.19 -16.57
CA TYR A 60 -10.74 -5.30 -16.09
C TYR A 60 -10.60 -6.62 -15.35
N ILE A 61 -9.60 -7.43 -15.71
CA ILE A 61 -9.31 -8.70 -15.04
C ILE A 61 -8.04 -8.50 -14.21
N GLY A 62 -8.06 -8.97 -12.97
CA GLY A 62 -6.96 -8.77 -12.06
C GLY A 62 -7.26 -9.25 -10.65
N TRP A 63 -6.52 -8.68 -9.70
CA TRP A 63 -6.63 -9.05 -8.30
C TRP A 63 -7.18 -7.91 -7.47
N TRP A 64 -8.22 -8.19 -6.70
CA TRP A 64 -8.68 -7.33 -5.64
C TRP A 64 -7.87 -7.66 -4.39
N VAL A 65 -7.27 -6.62 -3.82
CA VAL A 65 -6.62 -6.61 -2.50
C VAL A 65 -7.35 -5.65 -1.57
N TYR A 66 -7.66 -6.10 -0.36
CA TYR A 66 -8.15 -5.25 0.72
C TYR A 66 -7.20 -5.31 1.91
N GLY A 67 -6.82 -4.15 2.42
CA GLY A 67 -5.91 -4.00 3.55
C GLY A 67 -5.86 -2.56 4.04
N GLU A 68 -5.59 -2.36 5.33
CA GLU A 68 -5.51 -1.02 5.95
C GLU A 68 -6.74 -0.12 5.71
N GLY A 69 -7.92 -0.71 5.46
CA GLY A 69 -9.17 0.01 5.17
C GLY A 69 -9.31 0.50 3.72
N GLN A 70 -8.48 0.00 2.80
CA GLN A 70 -8.46 0.40 1.40
C GLN A 70 -8.69 -0.79 0.46
N HIS A 71 -9.45 -0.55 -0.61
CA HIS A 71 -9.65 -1.49 -1.70
C HIS A 71 -8.75 -1.10 -2.88
N ILE A 72 -7.91 -2.04 -3.31
CA ILE A 72 -6.98 -1.87 -4.42
C ILE A 72 -7.27 -2.94 -5.47
N PHE A 73 -7.38 -2.51 -6.72
CA PHE A 73 -7.38 -3.40 -7.88
C PHE A 73 -5.99 -3.40 -8.51
N LYS A 74 -5.47 -4.59 -8.81
CA LYS A 74 -4.24 -4.76 -9.58
C LYS A 74 -4.55 -5.43 -10.90
N ASP A 75 -4.35 -4.71 -12.00
CA ASP A 75 -4.63 -5.19 -13.35
C ASP A 75 -3.67 -6.33 -13.73
N GLU A 76 -4.20 -7.42 -14.30
CA GLU A 76 -3.41 -8.61 -14.64
C GLU A 76 -2.37 -8.32 -15.73
N GLN A 77 -2.73 -7.51 -16.73
CA GLN A 77 -1.92 -7.34 -17.93
C GLN A 77 -0.83 -6.29 -17.74
N THR A 78 -1.19 -5.17 -17.12
CA THR A 78 -0.32 -4.00 -16.94
C THR A 78 0.38 -4.01 -15.58
N LEU A 79 -0.15 -4.75 -14.60
CA LEU A 79 0.27 -4.75 -13.20
C LEU A 79 0.14 -3.39 -12.52
N GLU A 80 -0.58 -2.44 -13.14
CA GLU A 80 -0.92 -1.16 -12.53
C GLU A 80 -1.91 -1.37 -11.39
N GLU A 81 -1.78 -0.55 -10.36
CA GLU A 81 -2.65 -0.55 -9.18
C GLU A 81 -3.58 0.66 -9.24
N TYR A 82 -4.87 0.40 -9.01
CA TYR A 82 -5.92 1.40 -8.99
C TYR A 82 -6.64 1.34 -7.64
N ASP A 83 -6.94 2.52 -7.09
CA ASP A 83 -7.93 2.58 -6.02
C ASP A 83 -9.28 2.15 -6.54
N MET A 84 -10.11 1.57 -5.68
CA MET A 84 -11.49 1.25 -6.05
C MET A 84 -12.49 2.11 -5.30
N GLU A 85 -13.48 2.60 -6.04
CA GLU A 85 -14.69 3.20 -5.49
C GLU A 85 -15.89 2.35 -5.93
N PHE A 86 -16.73 1.94 -4.97
CA PHE A 86 -17.95 1.20 -5.20
C PHE A 86 -19.17 2.08 -4.89
N PRO A 87 -19.58 2.99 -5.81
CA PRO A 87 -20.58 4.02 -5.51
C PRO A 87 -21.97 3.50 -5.17
N ASN A 88 -22.29 2.25 -5.54
CA ASN A 88 -23.62 1.66 -5.35
C ASN A 88 -23.63 0.49 -4.34
N GLU A 89 -22.49 0.18 -3.73
CA GLU A 89 -22.36 -0.96 -2.82
C GLU A 89 -22.24 -0.51 -1.36
N ASN A 90 -22.57 -1.41 -0.44
CA ASN A 90 -22.30 -1.20 0.97
C ASN A 90 -20.84 -1.60 1.29
N MET A 91 -20.03 -0.63 1.72
CA MET A 91 -18.63 -0.86 2.03
C MET A 91 -18.41 -1.87 3.17
N GLU A 92 -19.30 -1.94 4.18
CA GLU A 92 -19.17 -2.92 5.26
C GLU A 92 -19.38 -4.35 4.72
N GLU A 93 -20.39 -4.53 3.87
CA GLU A 93 -20.68 -5.82 3.23
C GLU A 93 -19.56 -6.26 2.27
N LEU A 94 -18.93 -5.31 1.55
CA LEU A 94 -17.78 -5.62 0.68
C LEU A 94 -16.55 -6.06 1.47
N VAL A 95 -16.31 -5.45 2.63
CA VAL A 95 -15.22 -5.86 3.54
C VAL A 95 -15.51 -7.24 4.10
N GLU A 96 -16.74 -7.50 4.55
CA GLU A 96 -17.15 -8.82 5.02
C GLU A 96 -17.01 -9.88 3.92
N LEU A 97 -17.44 -9.58 2.69
CA LEU A 97 -17.27 -10.46 1.53
C LEU A 97 -15.81 -10.79 1.27
N TYR A 98 -14.95 -9.76 1.20
CA TYR A 98 -13.52 -9.95 0.96
C TYR A 98 -12.88 -10.82 2.05
N LEU A 99 -13.16 -10.51 3.32
CA LEU A 99 -12.60 -11.25 4.45
C LEU A 99 -13.12 -12.70 4.47
N ALA A 100 -14.41 -12.93 4.18
CA ALA A 100 -14.97 -14.27 4.12
C ALA A 100 -14.30 -15.14 3.03
N VAL A 101 -13.93 -14.53 1.89
CA VAL A 101 -13.20 -15.23 0.83
C VAL A 101 -11.73 -15.45 1.21
N CYS A 102 -11.05 -14.44 1.75
CA CYS A 102 -9.62 -14.50 2.07
C CYS A 102 -9.28 -15.18 3.41
N GLU A 103 -10.22 -15.35 4.34
CA GLU A 103 -10.00 -16.12 5.57
C GLU A 103 -9.64 -17.58 5.28
N MET A 104 -10.04 -18.07 4.11
CA MET A 104 -9.73 -19.43 3.67
C MET A 104 -8.36 -19.54 2.98
N GLU A 105 -7.82 -18.45 2.42
CA GLU A 105 -6.56 -18.47 1.67
C GLU A 105 -5.81 -17.13 1.69
N TYR A 106 -4.49 -17.17 1.91
CA TYR A 106 -3.59 -16.00 1.95
C TYR A 106 -3.34 -15.34 0.57
N PHE A 107 -4.23 -15.51 -0.41
CA PHE A 107 -4.04 -15.00 -1.76
C PHE A 107 -5.02 -13.84 -2.07
N PRO A 108 -4.58 -12.84 -2.84
CA PRO A 108 -5.48 -11.83 -3.42
C PRO A 108 -6.62 -12.48 -4.21
N MET A 109 -7.79 -11.87 -4.16
CA MET A 109 -8.99 -12.40 -4.81
C MET A 109 -8.97 -12.09 -6.32
N GLU A 110 -8.93 -13.11 -7.16
CA GLU A 110 -9.03 -12.93 -8.61
C GLU A 110 -10.44 -12.51 -8.99
N CYS A 111 -10.56 -11.44 -9.76
CA CYS A 111 -11.83 -10.81 -10.06
C CYS A 111 -11.83 -10.19 -11.45
N LYS A 112 -13.04 -10.05 -11.98
CA LYS A 112 -13.36 -9.19 -13.12
C LYS A 112 -14.17 -8.01 -12.61
N MET A 113 -13.64 -6.81 -12.79
CA MET A 113 -14.30 -5.55 -12.45
C MET A 113 -14.86 -4.92 -13.71
N THR A 114 -16.15 -4.59 -13.71
CA THR A 114 -16.75 -3.73 -14.72
C THR A 114 -16.79 -2.32 -14.17
N GLY A 115 -16.28 -1.35 -14.92
CA GLY A 115 -16.18 0.00 -14.42
C GLY A 115 -15.49 0.94 -15.39
N HIS A 116 -15.06 2.08 -14.88
CA HIS A 116 -14.30 3.03 -15.68
C HIS A 116 -13.23 3.73 -14.85
N LEU A 117 -12.17 4.20 -15.51
CA LEU A 117 -11.04 4.83 -14.83
C LEU A 117 -11.23 6.35 -14.73
N LYS A 118 -11.05 6.85 -13.52
CA LYS A 118 -10.94 8.26 -13.17
C LYS A 118 -9.49 8.55 -12.82
N LYS A 119 -8.86 9.46 -13.56
CA LYS A 119 -7.45 9.83 -13.39
C LYS A 119 -7.32 11.21 -12.78
N GLU A 120 -6.60 11.30 -11.68
CA GLU A 120 -6.22 12.57 -11.07
C GLU A 120 -4.80 12.94 -11.50
N LEU A 121 -4.68 13.96 -12.37
CA LEU A 121 -3.41 14.27 -13.03
C LEU A 121 -2.36 14.87 -12.09
N VAL A 122 -2.79 15.49 -11.00
CA VAL A 122 -1.90 16.18 -10.06
C VAL A 122 -1.24 15.18 -9.11
N GLU A 123 -2.04 14.27 -8.55
CA GLU A 123 -1.59 13.26 -7.58
C GLU A 123 -1.13 11.96 -8.26
N LYS A 124 -1.33 11.85 -9.58
CA LYS A 124 -1.06 10.65 -10.40
C LYS A 124 -1.81 9.41 -9.88
N GLN A 125 -2.93 9.64 -9.21
CA GLN A 125 -3.78 8.59 -8.70
C GLN A 125 -4.78 8.20 -9.79
N THR A 126 -5.02 6.90 -9.92
CA THR A 126 -6.05 6.37 -10.80
C THR A 126 -7.00 5.55 -9.96
N THR A 127 -8.29 5.87 -10.07
CA THR A 127 -9.36 5.19 -9.37
C THR A 127 -10.23 4.47 -10.39
N LEU A 128 -10.47 3.18 -10.17
CA LEU A 128 -11.46 2.39 -10.86
C LEU A 128 -12.82 2.59 -10.17
N ILE A 129 -13.74 3.23 -10.87
CA ILE A 129 -15.12 3.38 -10.42
C ILE A 129 -15.87 2.11 -10.84
N VAL A 130 -16.16 1.24 -9.88
CA VAL A 130 -16.73 -0.09 -10.12
C VAL A 130 -18.26 0.01 -10.23
N SER A 131 -18.81 -0.56 -11.30
CA SER A 131 -20.26 -0.64 -11.54
C SER A 131 -20.83 -2.02 -11.28
N ASP A 132 -20.03 -3.07 -11.50
CA ASP A 132 -20.36 -4.48 -11.26
C ASP A 132 -19.06 -5.29 -11.12
N PHE A 133 -19.11 -6.44 -10.46
CA PHE A 133 -17.93 -7.31 -10.32
C PHE A 133 -18.28 -8.79 -10.25
N GLU A 134 -17.34 -9.61 -10.72
CA GLU A 134 -17.41 -11.07 -10.67
C GLU A 134 -16.13 -11.60 -10.02
N ILE A 135 -16.26 -12.44 -8.99
CA ILE A 135 -15.12 -13.16 -8.40
C ILE A 135 -14.86 -14.38 -9.26
N LEU A 136 -13.67 -14.45 -9.87
CA LEU A 136 -13.33 -15.49 -10.85
C LEU A 136 -12.75 -16.75 -10.20
N TYR A 137 -12.04 -16.60 -9.09
CA TYR A 137 -11.41 -17.70 -8.38
C TYR A 137 -11.64 -17.61 -6.88
N ILE A 138 -12.26 -18.65 -6.34
CA ILE A 138 -12.33 -18.94 -4.91
C ILE A 138 -11.75 -20.35 -4.78
N GLN A 139 -10.48 -20.47 -4.42
CA GLN A 139 -9.94 -21.78 -4.07
C GLN A 139 -10.32 -22.06 -2.62
N GLY A 140 -11.04 -23.17 -2.45
CA GLY A 140 -11.79 -23.41 -1.22
C GLY A 140 -12.92 -24.43 -1.26
N CYS A 141 -13.12 -25.19 -2.34
CA CYS A 141 -14.04 -26.34 -2.34
C CYS A 141 -13.37 -27.61 -2.92
N GLY A 142 -12.08 -27.75 -2.64
CA GLY A 142 -11.24 -28.86 -3.07
C GLY A 142 -10.81 -29.80 -1.95
N GLU A 143 -11.61 -29.94 -0.87
CA GLU A 143 -11.55 -31.07 0.08
C GLU A 143 -12.96 -31.43 0.56
#